data_AF-A0A3D5KFV3-F1
#
_entry.id   AF-A0A3D5KFV3-F1
#
_cell.length_a   1.000
_cell.length_b   1.000
_cell.length_c   1.000
_cell.angle_alpha   90.00
_cell.angle_beta   90.00
_cell.angle_gamma   90.00
#
_symmetry.space_group_name_H-M   'P 1'
#
loop_
_entity.id
_entity.type
_entity.pdbx_description
1 polymer ?
#
loop_
_entity_poly.entity_id
_entity_poly.type
_entity_poly.pdbx_seq_one_letter_code
_entity_poly.pdbx_strand_id
1 'polypeptide(L)' 'MIDYTYLGENNSIVYVESQDILITDSQSTLDLIMTIVYEKECSRIILDKKVITEDFFSLPHVFMVT' A
#
# COMPACT_ATOMS: atom_id res chain seq x y z
N MET A 1 -12.26 -8.01 1.63
CA MET A 1 -12.94 -6.92 0.87
C MET A 1 -12.20 -5.64 1.20
N ILE A 2 -11.89 -4.81 0.21
CA ILE A 2 -11.06 -3.60 0.40
C ILE A 2 -11.98 -2.39 0.40
N ASP A 3 -11.89 -1.58 1.45
CA ASP A 3 -12.63 -0.35 1.63
C ASP A 3 -11.71 0.86 1.50
N TYR A 4 -12.19 1.90 0.82
CA TYR A 4 -11.46 3.12 0.54
C TYR A 4 -12.18 4.32 1.12
N THR A 5 -11.53 5.03 2.04
CA THR A 5 -12.05 6.26 2.64
C THR A 5 -11.16 7.43 2.29
N TYR A 6 -11.71 8.50 1.74
CA TYR A 6 -10.93 9.69 1.41
C TYR A 6 -10.86 10.65 2.61
N LEU A 7 -9.68 11.18 2.87
CA LEU A 7 -9.36 12.07 3.98
C LEU A 7 -8.61 13.32 3.47
N GLY A 8 -8.73 14.43 4.21
CA GLY A 8 -8.05 15.69 3.90
C GLY A 8 -8.79 16.62 2.93
N GLU A 9 -8.30 17.86 2.81
CA GLU A 9 -8.84 18.82 1.84
C GLU A 9 -8.63 18.31 0.41
N ASN A 10 -9.68 18.40 -0.41
CA ASN A 10 -9.76 17.89 -1.79
C ASN A 10 -9.51 16.37 -1.95
N ASN A 11 -9.85 15.55 -0.96
CA ASN A 11 -9.68 14.08 -1.04
C ASN A 11 -8.23 13.67 -1.32
N SER A 12 -7.26 14.47 -0.86
CA SER A 12 -5.84 14.29 -1.19
C SER A 12 -5.17 13.07 -0.53
N ILE A 13 -5.86 12.41 0.40
CA ILE A 13 -5.38 11.23 1.12
C ILE A 13 -6.43 10.13 0.97
N VAL A 14 -6.00 8.90 0.71
CA VAL A 14 -6.86 7.72 0.78
C VAL A 14 -6.45 6.83 1.94
N TYR A 15 -7.43 6.44 2.74
CA TYR A 15 -7.32 5.41 3.75
C TYR A 15 -7.83 4.11 3.16
N VAL A 16 -6.99 3.08 3.21
CA VAL A 16 -7.27 1.77 2.66
C VAL A 16 -7.39 0.80 3.82
N GLU A 17 -8.60 0.27 4.00
CA GLU A 17 -8.90 -0.72 5.02
C GLU A 17 -9.16 -2.07 4.37
N SER A 18 -8.56 -3.11 4.93
CA SER A 18 -8.77 -4.49 4.50
C SER A 18 -8.66 -5.40 5.71
N GLN A 19 -9.43 -6.48 5.70
CA GLN A 19 -9.30 -7.54 6.70
C GLN A 19 -8.16 -8.51 6.37
N ASP A 20 -7.74 -8.54 5.11
CA ASP A 20 -6.68 -9.40 4.60
C ASP A 20 -5.38 -8.61 4.38
N ILE A 21 -4.24 -9.32 4.38
CA ILE A 21 -2.92 -8.77 4.05
C ILE A 21 -2.92 -8.35 2.58
N LEU A 22 -2.70 -7.07 2.34
CA LEU A 22 -2.59 -6.48 0.99
C LEU A 22 -1.14 -6.34 0.56
N ILE A 23 -0.23 -6.03 1.50
CA ILE A 23 1.19 -5.87 1.23
C ILE A 23 1.93 -7.09 1.75
N THR A 24 2.30 -7.98 0.84
CA THR A 24 3.15 -9.15 1.11
C THR A 24 4.63 -8.89 0.83
N ASP A 25 4.91 -8.03 -0.16
CA ASP A 25 6.25 -7.78 -0.68
C ASP A 25 6.33 -6.41 -1.37
N SER A 26 7.51 -6.04 -1.85
CA SER A 26 7.75 -4.76 -2.50
C SER A 26 7.03 -4.60 -3.85
N GLN A 27 6.80 -5.68 -4.60
CA GLN A 27 6.03 -5.63 -5.85
C GLN A 27 4.55 -5.42 -5.55
N SER A 28 3.99 -6.18 -4.60
CA SER A 28 2.60 -6.00 -4.15
C SER A 28 2.35 -4.57 -3.60
N THR A 29 3.37 -3.98 -2.96
CA THR A 29 3.32 -2.57 -2.54
C THR A 29 3.25 -1.62 -3.73
N LEU A 30 4.12 -1.82 -4.73
CA LEU A 30 4.15 -0.98 -5.93
C LEU A 30 2.84 -1.07 -6.71
N ASP A 31 2.30 -2.27 -6.89
CA ASP A 31 1.02 -2.48 -7.55
C ASP A 31 -0.11 -1.73 -6.81
N LEU A 32 -0.19 -1.87 -5.49
CA LEU A 32 -1.19 -1.18 -4.67
C LEU A 32 -1.08 0.35 -4.80
N ILE A 33 0.13 0.89 -4.71
CA ILE A 33 0.38 2.33 -4.85
C ILE A 33 0.00 2.79 -6.25
N MET A 34 0.38 2.06 -7.31
CA MET A 34 0.04 2.41 -8.68
C MET A 34 -1.46 2.40 -8.91
N THR A 35 -2.18 1.38 -8.43
CA THR A 35 -3.65 1.34 -8.52
C THR A 35 -4.26 2.55 -7.85
N ILE A 36 -3.79 2.93 -6.65
CA ILE A 36 -4.35 4.07 -5.92
C ILE A 36 -4.02 5.40 -6.62
N VAL A 37 -2.79 5.59 -7.06
CA VAL A 37 -2.38 6.82 -7.76
C VAL A 37 -3.12 6.96 -9.09
N TYR A 38 -3.26 5.87 -9.84
CA TYR A 38 -3.88 5.90 -11.17
C TYR A 38 -5.40 5.94 -11.12
N GLU A 39 -6.04 5.13 -10.26
CA GLU A 39 -7.50 5.11 -10.17
C GLU A 39 -8.08 6.23 -9.31
N LYS A 40 -7.36 6.64 -8.26
CA LYS A 40 -7.89 7.57 -7.25
C LYS A 40 -7.23 8.95 -7.31
N GLU A 41 -6.23 9.14 -8.18
CA GLU A 41 -5.45 10.39 -8.30
C GLU A 41 -4.85 10.86 -6.96
N CYS A 42 -4.67 9.92 -6.02
CA CYS A 42 -4.18 10.17 -4.66
C CYS A 42 -2.74 9.69 -4.51
N SER A 43 -1.83 10.57 -4.11
CA SER A 43 -0.43 10.22 -3.82
C SER A 43 -0.16 9.92 -2.35
N ARG A 44 -1.13 10.16 -1.46
CA ARG A 44 -1.03 9.89 -0.03
C ARG A 44 -1.97 8.76 0.35
N ILE A 45 -1.41 7.76 1.02
CA ILE A 45 -2.09 6.51 1.33
C ILE A 45 -1.86 6.22 2.81
N ILE A 46 -2.94 5.91 3.52
CA ILE A 46 -2.91 5.44 4.90
C ILE A 46 -3.34 3.98 4.88
N LEU A 47 -2.49 3.11 5.43
CA LEU A 47 -2.69 1.68 5.54
C LEU A 47 -2.54 1.27 7.00
N ASP A 48 -3.39 0.37 7.45
CA ASP A 48 -3.29 -0.21 8.78
C ASP A 48 -2.12 -1.21 8.85
N LYS A 49 -1.39 -1.30 9.97
CA LYS A 49 -0.25 -2.24 10.04
C LYS A 49 -0.69 -3.69 9.78
N LYS A 50 -1.94 -4.02 10.11
CA LYS A 50 -2.55 -5.35 9.92
C LYS A 50 -2.63 -5.78 8.46
N VAL A 51 -2.69 -4.83 7.52
CA VAL A 51 -2.75 -5.14 6.08
C VAL A 51 -1.35 -5.32 5.46
N ILE A 52 -0.29 -5.14 6.25
CA ILE A 52 1.11 -5.30 5.85
C ILE A 52 1.67 -6.52 6.56
N THR A 53 2.23 -7.47 5.82
CA THR A 53 2.92 -8.61 6.42
C THR A 53 4.15 -8.15 7.20
N GLU A 54 4.47 -8.80 8.31
CA GLU A 54 5.66 -8.45 9.09
C GLU A 54 6.96 -8.68 8.30
N ASP A 55 6.95 -9.64 7.36
CA ASP A 55 8.07 -9.93 6.47
C ASP A 55 8.44 -8.76 5.55
N PHE A 56 7.49 -7.85 5.26
CA PHE A 56 7.75 -6.65 4.46
C PHE A 56 8.75 -5.70 5.16
N PHE A 57 8.68 -5.63 6.48
CA PHE A 57 9.61 -4.82 7.27
C PHE A 57 10.97 -5.50 7.45
N SER A 58 11.06 -6.79 7.16
CA SER A 58 12.26 -7.62 7.32
C SER A 58 12.87 -7.93 5.96
N LEU A 59 13.32 -6.89 5.25
CA LEU A 59 14.00 -7.03 3.95
C LEU A 59 15.54 -7.02 4.09
N PRO A 60 16.23 -8.17 4.00
CA PRO A 60 17.64 -8.20 3.60
C PRO A 60 17.74 -8.22 2.08
N HIS A 61 17.57 -7.07 1.41
CA HIS A 61 17.74 -6.98 -0.04
C HIS A 61 19.25 -6.92 -0.38
N VAL A 62 19.88 -8.08 -0.60
CA VAL A 62 21.11 -8.17 -1.41
C VAL A 62 20.70 -8.56 -2.82
N PHE A 63 20.69 -7.58 -3.73
CA PHE A 63 20.68 -7.86 -5.16
C PHE A 63 22.10 -8.26 -5.59
N MET A 64 22.32 -9.54 -5.87
CA MET A 64 23.46 -9.96 -6.67
C MET A 64 22.98 -10.04 -8.11
N VAL A 65 23.43 -9.09 -8.93
CA VAL A 65 23.32 -9.16 -10.39
C VAL A 65 24.67 -9.69 -10.87
N THR A 66 24.70 -10.93 -11.36
CA THR A 66 25.84 -11.52 -12.09
C THR A 66 25.67 -11.36 -13.58
#